data_AF-A0A8T7IWH3-F1
#
_entry.id   AF-A0A8T7IWH3-F1
#
_cell.length_a   1.000
_cell.length_b   1.000
_cell.length_c   1.000
_cell.angle_alpha   90.00
_cell.angle_beta   90.00
_cell.angle_gamma   90.00
#
_symmetry.space_group_name_H-M   'P 1'
#
loop_
_entity.id
_entity.type
_entity.pdbx_description
1 polymer ?
#
loop_
_entity_poly.entity_id
_entity_poly.type
_entity_poly.pdbx_seq_one_letter_code
_entity_poly.pdbx_strand_id
1 'polypeptide(L)' 'MSEHTDNDSKLLYCSFCGKSQHEVRKLIAGPSVYICDECVDLCNDIIREEIKD' A
#
# COMPACT_ATOMS: atom_id res chain seq x y z
N MET A 1 -34.58 14.40 6.40
CA MET A 1 -34.30 14.78 5.00
C MET A 1 -33.07 14.00 4.58
N SER A 2 -33.35 12.99 3.77
CA SER A 2 -32.52 12.25 2.82
C SER A 2 -31.02 12.11 3.08
N GLU A 3 -30.62 10.87 3.38
CA GLU A 3 -29.31 10.30 3.07
C GLU A 3 -28.91 10.64 1.62
N HIS A 4 -27.68 11.12 1.44
CA HIS A 4 -26.98 11.09 0.15
C HIS A 4 -25.70 10.26 0.36
N THR A 5 -25.74 9.10 -0.26
CA THR A 5 -24.65 8.17 -0.49
C THR A 5 -23.72 8.75 -1.54
N ASP A 6 -22.52 9.18 -1.14
CA ASP A 6 -21.39 9.21 -2.07
C ASP A 6 -20.28 8.35 -1.49
N ASN A 7 -19.84 7.46 -2.35
CA ASN A 7 -18.97 6.33 -2.16
C ASN A 7 -17.53 6.83 -1.95
N ASP A 8 -17.25 7.52 -0.84
CA ASP A 8 -15.89 7.83 -0.42
C ASP A 8 -15.22 6.51 -0.02
N SER A 9 -14.72 5.83 -1.04
CA SER A 9 -13.82 4.70 -0.91
C SER A 9 -12.63 5.22 -0.13
N LYS A 10 -12.67 5.07 1.21
CA LYS A 10 -11.66 5.54 2.16
C LYS A 10 -10.29 5.43 1.50
N LEU A 11 -9.66 6.57 1.22
CA LEU A 11 -8.35 6.61 0.59
C LEU A 11 -7.40 5.73 1.42
N LEU A 12 -6.87 4.70 0.79
CA LEU A 12 -5.92 3.78 1.41
C LEU A 12 -4.51 4.28 1.12
N TYR A 13 -3.62 4.11 2.10
CA TYR A 13 -2.25 4.58 2.06
C TYR A 13 -1.30 3.42 2.39
N CYS A 14 -0.20 3.32 1.67
CA CYS A 14 0.88 2.40 2.00
C CYS A 14 1.44 2.72 3.38
N SER A 15 1.47 1.74 4.27
CA SER A 15 1.97 1.89 5.64
C SER A 15 3.48 2.13 5.71
N PHE A 16 4.20 1.90 4.60
CA PHE A 16 5.66 2.01 4.53
C PHE A 16 6.13 3.33 3.93
N CYS A 17 5.58 3.74 2.77
CA CYS A 17 5.99 4.96 2.07
C CYS A 17 4.98 6.12 2.18
N GLY A 18 3.77 5.87 2.69
CA GLY A 18 2.71 6.88 2.83
C GLY A 18 1.97 7.25 1.54
N LYS A 19 2.35 6.69 0.38
CA LYS A 19 1.65 6.94 -0.90
C LYS A 19 0.23 6.39 -0.87
N SER A 20 -0.70 7.13 -1.47
CA SER A 20 -2.08 6.72 -1.65
C SER A 20 -2.23 5.62 -2.72
N GLN A 21 -3.36 4.91 -2.69
CA GLN A 21 -3.70 3.90 -3.70
C GLN A 21 -3.73 4.42 -5.15
N HIS A 22 -3.84 5.73 -5.34
CA HIS A 22 -3.84 6.37 -6.67
C HIS A 22 -2.42 6.71 -7.16
N GLU A 23 -1.45 6.81 -6.25
CA GLU A 23 -0.06 7.13 -6.54
C GLU A 23 0.79 5.90 -6.84
N VAL A 24 0.25 4.70 -6.61
CA VAL A 24 0.94 3.42 -6.80
C VAL A 24 0.18 2.55 -7.78
N ARG A 25 0.88 1.66 -8.49
CA ARG A 25 0.24 0.78 -9.46
C ARG A 25 -0.55 -0.33 -8.77
N LYS A 26 -0.05 -0.83 -7.63
CA LYS A 26 -0.75 -1.82 -6.81
C LYS A 26 -0.62 -1.46 -5.33
N LEU A 27 -1.72 -1.61 -4.61
CA LEU A 27 -1.76 -1.53 -3.15
C LEU A 27 -2.38 -2.83 -2.60
N ILE A 28 -1.63 -3.54 -1.77
CA ILE A 28 -2.00 -4.82 -1.19
C ILE A 28 -2.53 -4.56 0.23
N ALA A 29 -3.74 -5.02 0.52
CA ALA A 29 -4.38 -4.89 1.83
C ALA A 29 -4.20 -6.18 2.66
N GLY A 30 -3.64 -6.03 3.86
CA GLY A 30 -3.63 -7.06 4.91
C GLY A 30 -4.53 -6.66 6.08
N PRO A 31 -4.69 -7.53 7.09
CA PRO A 31 -5.35 -7.16 8.35
C PRO A 31 -4.60 -6.00 9.02
N SER A 32 -5.16 -4.80 8.95
CA SER A 32 -4.63 -3.56 9.55
C SER A 32 -3.35 -2.96 8.93
N VAL A 33 -2.87 -3.45 7.79
CA VAL A 33 -1.65 -2.96 7.13
C VAL A 33 -1.81 -2.93 5.62
N TYR A 34 -1.14 -1.98 4.97
CA TYR A 34 -1.14 -1.87 3.51
C TYR A 34 0.28 -1.71 2.99
N ILE A 35 0.60 -2.35 1.87
CA ILE A 35 1.92 -2.25 1.23
C ILE A 35 1.75 -2.09 -0.28
N CYS A 36 2.50 -1.17 -0.89
CA CYS A 36 2.49 -0.97 -2.34
C CYS A 36 3.54 -1.82 -3.06
N ASP A 37 3.43 -1.94 -4.38
CA ASP A 37 4.38 -2.74 -5.18
C ASP A 37 5.83 -2.21 -5.09
N GLU A 38 6.03 -0.90 -5.09
CA GLU A 38 7.37 -0.32 -4.93
C GLU A 38 8.03 -0.70 -3.60
N CYS A 39 7.27 -0.71 -2.50
CA CYS A 39 7.79 -1.11 -1.20
C CYS A 39 8.08 -2.61 -1.14
N VAL A 40 7.27 -3.44 -1.80
CA VAL A 40 7.55 -4.88 -1.91
C VAL A 40 8.86 -5.12 -2.68
N ASP A 41 9.07 -4.41 -3.80
CA ASP A 41 10.29 -4.54 -4.60
C ASP A 41 11.52 -4.11 -3.80
N LEU A 42 11.46 -2.95 -3.12
CA LEU A 42 12.54 -2.49 -2.24
C LEU A 42 12.83 -3.48 -1.10
N CYS A 43 11.79 -4.01 -0.44
CA CYS A 43 11.96 -5.02 0.61
C CYS A 43 12.61 -6.30 0.06
N ASN A 44 12.22 -6.73 -1.15
CA ASN A 44 12.83 -7.91 -1.78
C ASN A 44 14.31 -7.69 -2.10
N ASP A 45 14.69 -6.49 -2.55
CA ASP A 45 16.09 -6.16 -2.84
C ASP A 45 16.94 -6.21 -1.55
N ILE A 46 16.47 -5.59 -0.47
CA ILE A 46 17.13 -5.64 0.85
C ILE A 46 17.30 -7.09 1.33
N ILE A 47 16.23 -7.90 1.28
CA ILE A 47 16.27 -9.30 1.71
C ILE A 47 17.24 -10.13 0.85
N ARG A 48 17.29 -9.88 -0.46
CA ARG A 48 18.19 -10.60 -1.38
C ARG A 48 19.65 -10.22 -1.22
N GLU A 49 19.93 -9.00 -0.77
CA GLU A 49 21.29 -8.58 -0.41
C GLU A 49 21.74 -9.33 0.85
N GLU A 50 20.90 -9.41 1.87
CA GLU A 50 21.23 -10.12 3.13
C GLU A 50 21.44 -11.64 2.96
N ILE A 51 20.78 -12.30 2.00
CA ILE A 51 20.93 -13.76 1.76
C ILE A 51 22.27 -14.12 1.09
N LYS A 52 22.99 -13.14 0.54
CA LYS A 52 24.26 -13.39 -0.19
C LYS A 52 25.50 -13.37 0.69
N ASP A 53 25.36 -13.04 1.96
CA ASP A 53 26.39 -13.11 3.00
C ASP A 53 26.13 -14.28 3.97
#